data_AF-A0A2G5TTM4-F1
#
_entry.id   AF-A0A2G5TTM4-F1
#
_cell.length_a   1.000
_cell.length_b   1.000
_cell.length_c   1.000
_cell.angle_alpha   90.00
_cell.angle_beta   90.00
_cell.angle_gamma   90.00
#
_symmetry.space_group_name_H-M   'P 1'
#
loop_
_entity.id
_entity.type
_entity.pdbx_description
1 polymer ?
#
loop_
_entity_poly.entity_id
_entity_poly.type
_entity_poly.pdbx_seq_one_letter_code
_entity_poly.pdbx_strand_id
1 'polypeptide(L)'
;MISLLFLVFLAPKSSAYIGLYNDLNCTMFNGTSVVYAPEAVNCQNVVSDSYCRVAYPPTSPDIPYPEEGMDYERPLMCYTLDTATPAAIYRDAQATAVATCPRTCGLCCRTSAFMCKNLIYPRIDCNTITRAQCQSPVWRQILAEDCPARCGFCDLNGCIDAVPGCENDPSICHTIGMEQFVNQNCRRTCNRCSVSTQPPCAAGK
;
A
#
# COMPACT_ATOMS: atom_id res chain seq x y z
N MET A 1 -38.83 32.08 -41.56
CA MET A 1 -38.19 32.14 -40.23
C MET A 1 -38.74 30.98 -39.40
N ILE A 2 -38.03 29.85 -39.34
CA ILE A 2 -38.32 28.76 -38.40
C ILE A 2 -37.02 28.55 -37.63
N SER A 3 -37.02 29.03 -36.39
CA SER A 3 -35.87 29.00 -35.49
C SER A 3 -35.80 27.63 -34.82
N LEU A 4 -34.77 26.84 -35.14
CA LEU A 4 -34.44 25.60 -34.43
C LEU A 4 -33.69 25.95 -33.14
N LEU A 5 -34.37 25.85 -32.00
CA LEU A 5 -33.77 25.89 -30.66
C LEU A 5 -33.14 24.51 -30.35
N PHE A 6 -31.81 24.41 -30.45
CA PHE A 6 -31.06 23.29 -29.90
C PHE A 6 -30.95 23.45 -28.38
N LEU A 7 -31.68 22.63 -27.63
CA LEU A 7 -31.47 22.43 -26.19
C LEU A 7 -30.23 21.56 -25.98
N VAL A 8 -29.12 22.20 -25.56
CA VAL A 8 -27.93 21.50 -25.09
C VAL A 8 -28.17 21.08 -23.63
N PHE A 9 -28.45 19.80 -23.41
CA PHE A 9 -28.43 19.19 -22.08
C PHE A 9 -26.96 19.09 -21.61
N LEU A 10 -26.55 19.98 -20.69
CA LEU A 10 -25.35 19.75 -19.89
C LEU A 10 -25.69 18.70 -18.83
N ALA A 11 -25.30 17.44 -19.07
CA ALA A 11 -25.30 16.43 -18.02
C ALA A 11 -24.24 16.80 -16.97
N PRO A 12 -24.56 16.78 -15.66
CA PRO A 12 -23.55 16.96 -14.63
C PRO A 12 -22.52 15.83 -14.74
N LYS A 13 -21.23 16.18 -14.86
CA LYS A 13 -20.14 15.20 -14.72
C LYS A 13 -20.21 14.65 -13.30
N SER A 14 -20.74 13.44 -13.14
CA SER A 14 -20.73 12.73 -11.86
C SER A 14 -19.29 12.38 -11.54
N SER A 15 -18.68 13.05 -10.56
CA SER A 15 -17.46 12.54 -9.94
C SER A 15 -17.75 11.16 -9.38
N ALA A 16 -16.96 10.17 -9.78
CA ALA A 16 -17.06 8.81 -9.27
C ALA A 16 -16.36 8.74 -7.92
N TYR A 17 -17.12 8.41 -6.87
CA TYR A 17 -16.64 8.31 -5.48
C TYR A 17 -16.63 6.84 -5.04
N ILE A 18 -15.62 6.41 -4.27
CA ILE A 18 -15.50 5.03 -3.72
C ILE A 18 -16.80 4.51 -3.11
N GLY A 19 -17.61 5.40 -2.49
CA GLY A 19 -18.85 5.06 -1.79
C GLY A 19 -19.96 4.38 -2.61
N LEU A 20 -19.81 4.26 -3.93
CA LEU A 20 -20.78 3.57 -4.82
C LEU A 20 -20.32 2.17 -5.27
N TYR A 21 -19.15 1.69 -4.82
CA TYR A 21 -18.52 0.49 -5.38
C TYR A 21 -18.32 -0.64 -4.36
N ASN A 22 -18.27 -1.87 -4.86
CA ASN A 22 -18.25 -3.09 -4.04
C ASN A 22 -16.88 -3.36 -3.39
N ASP A 23 -15.77 -2.80 -3.89
CA ASP A 23 -14.42 -3.08 -3.38
C ASP A 23 -13.88 -2.01 -2.41
N LEU A 24 -14.23 -2.15 -1.13
CA LEU A 24 -13.79 -1.29 -0.03
C LEU A 24 -12.46 -1.75 0.59
N ASN A 25 -11.70 -2.64 -0.04
CA ASN A 25 -10.41 -3.08 0.52
C ASN A 25 -9.43 -1.91 0.66
N CYS A 26 -8.69 -1.86 1.77
CA CYS A 26 -7.75 -0.79 2.09
C CYS A 26 -8.39 0.60 2.18
N THR A 27 -9.66 0.68 2.59
CA THR A 27 -10.33 1.96 2.83
C THR A 27 -10.70 2.14 4.30
N MET A 28 -10.91 3.39 4.70
CA MET A 28 -11.37 3.77 6.02
C MET A 28 -12.43 4.86 5.91
N PHE A 29 -13.30 4.96 6.90
CA PHE A 29 -14.27 6.04 6.98
C PHE A 29 -13.66 7.22 7.74
N ASN A 30 -13.60 8.40 7.12
CA ASN A 30 -13.01 9.61 7.72
C ASN A 30 -14.05 10.49 8.45
N GLY A 31 -15.30 10.04 8.55
CA GLY A 31 -16.43 10.81 9.09
C GLY A 31 -17.39 11.35 8.01
N THR A 32 -16.91 11.53 6.79
CA THR A 32 -17.69 12.08 5.66
C THR A 32 -17.82 11.09 4.51
N SER A 33 -16.71 10.46 4.12
CA SER A 33 -16.64 9.53 3.00
C SER A 33 -15.72 8.36 3.29
N VAL A 34 -15.84 7.31 2.48
CA VAL A 34 -14.90 6.19 2.47
C VAL A 34 -13.71 6.60 1.61
N VAL A 35 -12.53 6.67 2.23
CA VAL A 35 -11.27 7.10 1.60
C VAL A 35 -10.23 5.99 1.68
N TYR A 36 -9.21 6.02 0.82
CA TYR A 36 -8.10 5.09 0.95
C TYR A 36 -7.35 5.30 2.26
N ALA A 37 -7.16 4.19 2.97
CA ALA A 37 -6.30 4.17 4.13
C ALA A 37 -4.85 4.44 3.69
N PRO A 38 -4.00 4.95 4.58
CA PRO A 38 -2.60 5.21 4.26
C PRO A 38 -1.83 3.98 3.78
N GLU A 39 -2.13 2.82 4.36
CA GLU A 39 -1.55 1.53 3.98
C GLU A 39 -2.00 1.06 2.59
N ALA A 40 -2.99 1.71 1.96
CA ALA A 40 -3.47 1.38 0.62
C ALA A 40 -2.47 1.73 -0.50
N VAL A 41 -1.63 2.74 -0.27
CA VAL A 41 -0.76 3.34 -1.31
C VAL A 41 0.70 3.50 -0.86
N ASN A 42 1.05 3.05 0.35
CA ASN A 42 2.40 3.25 0.91
C ASN A 42 3.45 2.21 0.44
N CYS A 43 3.04 1.22 -0.36
CA CYS A 43 3.96 0.30 -1.03
C CYS A 43 4.43 0.84 -2.40
N GLN A 44 5.29 0.08 -3.09
CA GLN A 44 5.59 0.30 -4.50
C GLN A 44 4.89 -0.75 -5.36
N ASN A 45 4.71 -0.46 -6.64
CA ASN A 45 4.33 -1.50 -7.60
C ASN A 45 5.50 -2.47 -7.78
N VAL A 46 5.18 -3.74 -8.08
CA VAL A 46 6.19 -4.77 -8.36
C VAL A 46 6.75 -4.60 -9.77
N VAL A 47 5.90 -4.15 -10.69
CA VAL A 47 6.27 -3.75 -12.06
C VAL A 47 6.29 -2.22 -12.19
N SER A 48 6.74 -1.70 -13.34
CA SER A 48 6.85 -0.25 -13.55
C SER A 48 5.49 0.46 -13.46
N ASP A 49 5.50 1.67 -12.92
CA ASP A 49 4.31 2.52 -12.87
C ASP A 49 3.72 2.78 -14.27
N SER A 50 4.57 2.84 -15.30
CA SER A 50 4.13 2.98 -16.70
C SER A 50 3.35 1.77 -17.20
N TYR A 51 3.77 0.56 -16.85
CA TYR A 51 3.03 -0.66 -17.17
C TYR A 51 1.70 -0.69 -16.41
N CYS A 52 1.74 -0.40 -15.09
CA CYS A 52 0.54 -0.38 -14.27
C CYS A 52 -0.52 0.60 -14.79
N ARG A 53 -0.09 1.76 -15.32
CA ARG A 53 -0.99 2.74 -15.95
C ARG A 53 -1.71 2.23 -17.20
N VAL A 54 -1.07 1.33 -17.94
CA VAL A 54 -1.65 0.70 -19.14
C VAL A 54 -2.53 -0.49 -18.76
N ALA A 55 -2.09 -1.30 -17.81
CA ALA A 55 -2.80 -2.50 -17.37
C ALA A 55 -4.07 -2.18 -16.55
N TYR A 56 -4.06 -1.07 -15.79
CA TYR A 56 -5.14 -0.67 -14.90
C TYR A 56 -5.61 0.75 -15.22
N PRO A 57 -6.21 1.00 -16.39
CA PRO A 57 -6.66 2.34 -16.76
C PRO A 57 -7.73 2.86 -15.80
N PRO A 58 -7.73 4.15 -15.46
CA PRO A 58 -8.80 4.74 -14.65
C PRO A 58 -10.14 4.62 -15.39
N THR A 59 -11.23 4.61 -14.64
CA THR A 59 -12.59 4.49 -15.17
C THR A 59 -13.01 5.68 -16.05
N SER A 60 -12.37 6.82 -15.85
CA SER A 60 -12.48 8.00 -16.70
C SER A 60 -11.14 8.74 -16.77
N PRO A 61 -10.81 9.44 -17.88
CA PRO A 61 -9.57 10.20 -18.00
C PRO A 61 -9.37 11.28 -16.93
N ASP A 62 -10.48 11.79 -16.36
CA ASP A 62 -10.48 12.84 -15.35
C ASP A 62 -10.27 12.31 -13.92
N ILE A 63 -10.26 10.98 -13.71
CA ILE A 63 -10.16 10.35 -12.39
C ILE A 63 -8.70 9.97 -12.10
N PRO A 64 -8.09 10.50 -11.02
CA PRO A 64 -6.75 10.08 -10.58
C PRO A 64 -6.73 8.65 -10.05
N TYR A 65 -5.52 8.09 -9.94
CA TYR A 65 -5.31 6.82 -9.24
C TYR A 65 -5.54 6.96 -7.72
N PRO A 66 -5.84 5.86 -7.02
CA PRO A 66 -5.92 5.78 -5.56
C PRO A 66 -4.81 6.56 -4.85
N GLU A 67 -5.20 7.38 -3.88
CA GLU A 67 -4.32 8.21 -3.07
C GLU A 67 -4.82 8.27 -1.62
N GLU A 68 -3.89 8.36 -0.65
CA GLU A 68 -4.20 8.41 0.79
C GLU A 68 -5.19 9.53 1.10
N GLY A 69 -6.26 9.20 1.83
CA GLY A 69 -7.27 10.17 2.25
C GLY A 69 -8.20 10.66 1.12
N MET A 70 -8.00 10.18 -0.11
CA MET A 70 -8.88 10.47 -1.24
C MET A 70 -9.91 9.37 -1.45
N ASP A 71 -11.04 9.72 -2.05
CA ASP A 71 -12.15 8.83 -2.39
C ASP A 71 -12.26 8.55 -3.91
N TYR A 72 -11.13 8.58 -4.61
CA TYR A 72 -11.06 8.29 -6.04
C TYR A 72 -11.45 6.86 -6.38
N GLU A 73 -12.22 6.68 -7.45
CA GLU A 73 -12.61 5.35 -7.90
C GLU A 73 -11.38 4.48 -8.24
N ARG A 74 -11.39 3.23 -7.77
CA ARG A 74 -10.36 2.24 -8.12
C ARG A 74 -10.53 1.83 -9.59
N PRO A 75 -9.45 1.71 -10.38
CA PRO A 75 -9.54 1.11 -11.71
C PRO A 75 -10.28 -0.24 -11.67
N LEU A 76 -11.25 -0.46 -12.56
CA LEU A 76 -12.12 -1.66 -12.52
C LEU A 76 -11.31 -2.96 -12.56
N MET A 77 -10.30 -3.00 -13.44
CA MET A 77 -9.44 -4.17 -13.62
C MET A 77 -8.65 -4.54 -12.36
N CYS A 78 -8.57 -3.66 -11.35
CA CYS A 78 -7.94 -3.98 -10.07
C CYS A 78 -8.74 -4.99 -9.24
N TYR A 79 -10.03 -5.20 -9.52
CA TYR A 79 -10.89 -6.06 -8.70
C TYR A 79 -11.97 -6.83 -9.47
N THR A 80 -12.21 -6.49 -10.74
CA THR A 80 -13.20 -7.16 -11.59
C THR A 80 -12.65 -7.44 -12.99
N LEU A 81 -13.36 -8.28 -13.75
CA LEU A 81 -13.22 -8.44 -15.19
C LEU A 81 -14.34 -7.73 -15.97
N ASP A 82 -15.31 -7.14 -15.25
CA ASP A 82 -16.39 -6.36 -15.84
C ASP A 82 -15.86 -5.00 -16.32
N THR A 83 -16.52 -4.43 -17.33
CA THR A 83 -16.13 -3.15 -17.93
C THR A 83 -16.95 -1.96 -17.46
N ALA A 84 -17.91 -2.19 -16.55
CA ALA A 84 -18.82 -1.16 -16.05
C ALA A 84 -19.28 -1.49 -14.63
N THR A 85 -19.77 -0.47 -13.94
CA THR A 85 -20.23 -0.56 -12.55
C THR A 85 -21.75 -0.59 -12.47
N PRO A 86 -22.36 -1.29 -11.49
CA PRO A 86 -21.72 -2.05 -10.41
C PRO A 86 -21.08 -3.35 -10.93
N ALA A 87 -19.86 -3.63 -10.47
CA ALA A 87 -19.09 -4.80 -10.88
C ALA A 87 -18.94 -5.80 -9.72
N ALA A 88 -18.90 -7.10 -10.05
CA ALA A 88 -18.62 -8.13 -9.05
C ALA A 88 -17.12 -8.15 -8.71
N ILE A 89 -16.77 -8.55 -7.47
CA ILE A 89 -15.37 -8.75 -7.10
C ILE A 89 -14.91 -10.13 -7.61
N TYR A 90 -13.94 -10.12 -8.53
CA TYR A 90 -13.19 -11.29 -8.96
C TYR A 90 -11.89 -11.39 -8.17
N ARG A 91 -11.77 -12.47 -7.37
CA ARG A 91 -10.60 -12.70 -6.51
C ARG A 91 -9.29 -12.81 -7.28
N ASP A 92 -9.33 -13.40 -8.48
CA ASP A 92 -8.13 -13.55 -9.31
C ASP A 92 -7.64 -12.20 -9.88
N ALA A 93 -8.58 -11.33 -10.28
CA ALA A 93 -8.25 -9.97 -10.70
C ALA A 93 -7.61 -9.18 -9.54
N GLN A 94 -8.22 -9.27 -8.35
CA GLN A 94 -7.69 -8.64 -7.14
C GLN A 94 -6.31 -9.19 -6.74
N ALA A 95 -6.13 -10.52 -6.75
CA ALA A 95 -4.87 -11.15 -6.43
C ALA A 95 -3.76 -10.75 -7.42
N THR A 96 -4.09 -10.68 -8.72
CA THR A 96 -3.16 -10.22 -9.76
C THR A 96 -2.78 -8.77 -9.55
N ALA A 97 -3.74 -7.91 -9.23
CA ALA A 97 -3.49 -6.50 -8.92
C ALA A 97 -2.58 -6.33 -7.69
N VAL A 98 -2.82 -7.10 -6.62
CA VAL A 98 -1.95 -7.11 -5.43
C VAL A 98 -0.53 -7.56 -5.77
N ALA A 99 -0.39 -8.58 -6.62
CA ALA A 99 0.91 -9.16 -6.97
C ALA A 99 1.72 -8.31 -7.96
N THR A 100 1.10 -7.41 -8.72
CA THR A 100 1.76 -6.68 -9.81
C THR A 100 1.79 -5.18 -9.59
N CYS A 101 0.62 -4.58 -9.34
CA CYS A 101 0.41 -3.14 -9.27
C CYS A 101 -0.35 -2.70 -8.00
N PRO A 102 0.06 -3.14 -6.80
CA PRO A 102 -0.70 -2.90 -5.57
C PRO A 102 -0.82 -1.41 -5.25
N ARG A 103 0.17 -0.57 -5.58
CA ARG A 103 0.09 0.87 -5.33
C ARG A 103 -0.89 1.54 -6.28
N THR A 104 -0.75 1.29 -7.59
CA THR A 104 -1.66 1.84 -8.60
C THR A 104 -3.10 1.44 -8.33
N CYS A 105 -3.31 0.21 -7.86
CA CYS A 105 -4.63 -0.26 -7.52
C CYS A 105 -5.09 0.15 -6.12
N GLY A 106 -4.31 0.80 -5.26
CA GLY A 106 -4.72 1.12 -3.88
C GLY A 106 -4.90 -0.12 -2.99
N LEU A 107 -4.15 -1.19 -3.26
CA LEU A 107 -4.24 -2.51 -2.62
C LEU A 107 -2.98 -2.86 -1.81
N CYS A 108 -2.12 -1.90 -1.48
CA CYS A 108 -0.90 -2.16 -0.72
C CYS A 108 -1.19 -2.87 0.61
N CYS A 109 -2.29 -2.58 1.30
CA CYS A 109 -2.67 -3.22 2.56
C CYS A 109 -2.94 -4.75 2.43
N ARG A 110 -3.08 -5.25 1.20
CA ARG A 110 -3.27 -6.67 0.89
C ARG A 110 -1.97 -7.37 0.51
N THR A 111 -0.88 -6.62 0.35
CA THR A 111 0.45 -7.21 0.21
C THR A 111 0.92 -7.73 1.57
N SER A 112 1.69 -8.81 1.58
CA SER A 112 2.17 -9.45 2.81
C SER A 112 2.89 -8.44 3.74
N ALA A 113 3.69 -7.54 3.16
CA ALA A 113 4.42 -6.50 3.86
C ALA A 113 3.53 -5.58 4.72
N PHE A 114 2.27 -5.35 4.33
CA PHE A 114 1.33 -4.46 5.03
C PHE A 114 0.15 -5.23 5.68
N MET A 115 0.04 -6.54 5.45
CA MET A 115 -1.10 -7.36 5.89
C MET A 115 -0.94 -7.85 7.33
N CYS A 116 -0.82 -6.93 8.28
CA CYS A 116 -0.87 -7.18 9.72
C CYS A 116 -1.53 -6.00 10.45
N LYS A 117 -1.51 -6.00 11.79
CA LYS A 117 -1.98 -4.88 12.61
C LYS A 117 -0.78 -4.18 13.25
N ASN A 118 -0.88 -2.85 13.38
CA ASN A 118 -0.02 -2.11 14.29
C ASN A 118 -0.31 -2.52 15.74
N LEU A 119 0.61 -2.22 16.66
CA LEU A 119 0.35 -2.41 18.09
C LEU A 119 -0.86 -1.58 18.53
N ILE A 120 -1.59 -2.10 19.52
CA ILE A 120 -2.75 -1.40 20.11
C ILE A 120 -2.29 -0.15 20.88
N TYR A 121 -1.13 -0.25 21.56
CA TYR A 121 -0.53 0.82 22.35
C TYR A 121 0.93 1.03 21.92
N PRO A 122 1.15 1.59 20.71
CA PRO A 122 2.49 1.87 20.23
C PRO A 122 3.10 3.03 21.03
N ARG A 123 4.43 3.11 21.07
CA ARG A 123 5.14 4.26 21.68
C ARG A 123 4.93 5.54 20.87
N ILE A 124 4.56 5.40 19.60
CA ILE A 124 4.33 6.49 18.65
C ILE A 124 2.98 6.29 17.97
N ASP A 125 2.21 7.35 17.76
CA ASP A 125 0.96 7.26 16.99
C ASP A 125 1.25 6.91 15.52
N CYS A 126 0.93 5.67 15.14
CA CYS A 126 1.14 5.16 13.78
C CYS A 126 0.42 5.95 12.69
N ASN A 127 -0.63 6.70 13.01
CA ASN A 127 -1.35 7.53 12.04
C ASN A 127 -0.56 8.78 11.62
N THR A 128 0.39 9.21 12.46
CA THR A 128 1.25 10.38 12.19
C THR A 128 2.50 10.03 11.38
N ILE A 129 2.74 8.75 11.15
CA ILE A 129 3.98 8.26 10.54
C ILE A 129 3.94 8.47 9.02
N THR A 130 4.93 9.20 8.54
CA THR A 130 5.19 9.44 7.14
C THR A 130 6.01 8.31 6.51
N ARG A 131 5.92 8.16 5.19
CA ARG A 131 6.75 7.21 4.43
C ARG A 131 8.25 7.44 4.63
N ALA A 132 8.67 8.71 4.72
CA ALA A 132 10.07 9.06 4.96
C ALA A 132 10.56 8.55 6.33
N GLN A 133 9.71 8.56 7.36
CA GLN A 133 10.05 8.00 8.66
C GLN A 133 10.20 6.47 8.59
N CYS A 134 9.37 5.77 7.83
CA CYS A 134 9.54 4.33 7.59
C CYS A 134 10.88 3.98 6.91
N GLN A 135 11.48 4.92 6.17
CA GLN A 135 12.78 4.74 5.52
C GLN A 135 13.96 5.24 6.36
N SER A 136 13.69 5.92 7.48
CA SER A 136 14.72 6.50 8.32
C SER A 136 15.41 5.43 9.17
N PRO A 137 16.75 5.35 9.17
CA PRO A 137 17.48 4.38 9.99
C PRO A 137 17.33 4.60 11.49
N VAL A 138 16.94 5.81 11.91
CA VAL A 138 16.67 6.14 13.30
C VAL A 138 15.35 5.53 13.78
N TRP A 139 14.33 5.53 12.91
CA TRP A 139 12.96 5.14 13.30
C TRP A 139 12.61 3.70 12.92
N ARG A 140 13.28 3.13 11.93
CA ARG A 140 12.89 1.86 11.30
C ARG A 140 12.64 0.75 12.32
N GLN A 141 13.52 0.59 13.31
CA GLN A 141 13.37 -0.47 14.31
C GLN A 141 12.15 -0.27 15.18
N ILE A 142 11.96 0.96 15.69
CA ILE A 142 10.82 1.31 16.53
C ILE A 142 9.52 1.11 15.74
N LEU A 143 9.49 1.52 14.47
CA LEU A 143 8.33 1.38 13.61
C LEU A 143 8.06 -0.06 13.17
N ALA A 144 9.07 -0.93 13.10
CA ALA A 144 8.88 -2.36 12.85
C ALA A 144 8.25 -3.08 14.04
N GLU A 145 8.52 -2.61 15.26
CA GLU A 145 7.91 -3.13 16.48
C GLU A 145 6.50 -2.55 16.70
N ASP A 146 6.32 -1.25 16.48
CA ASP A 146 5.10 -0.54 16.90
C ASP A 146 4.08 -0.37 15.77
N CYS A 147 4.57 -0.06 14.56
CA CYS A 147 3.76 0.32 13.41
C CYS A 147 4.06 -0.51 12.14
N PRO A 148 4.15 -1.85 12.21
CA PRO A 148 4.56 -2.68 11.08
C PRO A 148 3.61 -2.58 9.88
N ALA A 149 2.30 -2.48 10.10
CA ALA A 149 1.34 -2.34 9.01
C ALA A 149 1.45 -0.99 8.32
N ARG A 150 1.73 0.09 9.07
CA ARG A 150 1.92 1.42 8.51
C ARG A 150 3.12 1.49 7.58
N CYS A 151 4.22 0.82 7.95
CA CYS A 151 5.50 0.92 7.26
C CYS A 151 5.85 -0.23 6.32
N GLY A 152 5.01 -1.27 6.22
CA GLY A 152 5.29 -2.41 5.35
C GLY A 152 6.28 -3.40 5.97
N PHE A 153 6.25 -3.60 7.28
CA PHE A 153 7.19 -4.48 8.02
C PHE A 153 6.56 -5.76 8.56
N CYS A 154 5.33 -6.09 8.15
CA CYS A 154 4.59 -7.25 8.66
C CYS A 154 5.32 -8.58 8.44
N ASP A 155 6.04 -8.73 7.32
CA ASP A 155 6.78 -9.96 7.00
C ASP A 155 8.12 -10.10 7.73
N LEU A 156 8.54 -9.09 8.48
CA LEU A 156 9.90 -9.00 9.00
C LEU A 156 10.05 -9.54 10.43
N ASN A 157 8.94 -9.89 11.10
CA ASN A 157 8.93 -10.50 12.44
C ASN A 157 9.85 -9.79 13.45
N GLY A 158 9.92 -8.45 13.38
CA GLY A 158 10.75 -7.62 14.27
C GLY A 158 12.26 -7.61 13.95
N CYS A 159 12.73 -8.44 13.01
CA CYS A 159 14.10 -8.34 12.50
C CYS A 159 14.16 -7.57 11.19
N ILE A 160 14.75 -6.38 11.26
CA ILE A 160 14.88 -5.50 10.11
C ILE A 160 16.32 -5.02 9.91
N ASP A 161 16.62 -4.69 8.66
CA ASP A 161 17.77 -3.88 8.30
C ASP A 161 17.47 -2.43 8.71
N ALA A 162 18.41 -1.81 9.44
CA ALA A 162 18.27 -0.43 9.88
C ALA A 162 18.34 0.53 8.68
N VAL A 163 19.18 0.23 7.70
CA VAL A 163 19.26 1.01 6.46
C VAL A 163 18.52 0.29 5.33
N PRO A 164 17.82 1.02 4.44
CA PRO A 164 17.29 0.43 3.22
C PRO A 164 18.43 0.04 2.25
N GLY A 165 18.22 -0.99 1.43
CA GLY A 165 19.13 -1.32 0.32
C GLY A 165 20.24 -2.31 0.65
N CYS A 166 20.26 -2.92 1.84
CA CYS A 166 21.17 -4.03 2.14
C CYS A 166 20.98 -5.19 1.15
N GLU A 167 19.76 -5.40 0.67
CA GLU A 167 19.39 -6.40 -0.32
C GLU A 167 20.02 -6.18 -1.71
N ASN A 168 20.51 -4.97 -2.01
CA ASN A 168 21.12 -4.65 -3.30
C ASN A 168 22.52 -5.26 -3.45
N ASP A 169 23.24 -5.46 -2.35
CA ASP A 169 24.55 -6.10 -2.36
C ASP A 169 24.70 -7.06 -1.16
N PRO A 170 24.24 -8.32 -1.29
CA PRO A 170 24.38 -9.31 -0.24
C PRO A 170 25.83 -9.70 0.08
N SER A 171 26.80 -9.34 -0.78
CA SER A 171 28.20 -9.71 -0.58
C SER A 171 28.82 -9.02 0.64
N ILE A 172 28.29 -7.85 1.02
CA ILE A 172 28.73 -7.10 2.21
C ILE A 172 28.65 -7.92 3.50
N CYS A 173 27.77 -8.92 3.55
CA CYS A 173 27.59 -9.82 4.70
C CYS A 173 28.82 -10.70 4.99
N HIS A 174 29.69 -10.89 4.01
CA HIS A 174 30.89 -11.74 4.07
C HIS A 174 32.20 -10.98 3.86
N THR A 175 32.13 -9.68 3.56
CA THR A 175 33.31 -8.84 3.33
C THR A 175 34.06 -8.55 4.64
N ILE A 176 35.35 -8.86 4.66
CA ILE A 176 36.23 -8.58 5.80
C ILE A 176 36.24 -7.07 6.08
N GLY A 177 36.09 -6.69 7.35
CA GLY A 177 36.03 -5.28 7.77
C GLY A 177 34.63 -4.66 7.73
N MET A 178 33.62 -5.34 7.17
CA MET A 178 32.22 -4.87 7.17
C MET A 178 31.39 -5.38 8.36
N GLU A 179 31.98 -6.20 9.25
CA GLU A 179 31.29 -6.86 10.36
C GLU A 179 30.49 -5.88 11.23
N GLN A 180 31.10 -4.77 11.65
CA GLN A 180 30.41 -3.76 12.45
C GLN A 180 29.23 -3.14 11.70
N PHE A 181 29.41 -2.83 10.42
CA PHE A 181 28.38 -2.24 9.59
C PHE A 181 27.19 -3.19 9.42
N VAL A 182 27.43 -4.45 9.03
CA VAL A 182 26.34 -5.40 8.77
C VAL A 182 25.61 -5.85 10.04
N ASN A 183 26.33 -5.96 11.16
CA ASN A 183 25.72 -6.28 12.45
C ASN A 183 24.80 -5.16 12.97
N GLN A 184 25.06 -3.90 12.59
CA GLN A 184 24.22 -2.78 12.99
C GLN A 184 23.12 -2.46 11.97
N ASN A 185 23.44 -2.52 10.68
CA ASN A 185 22.62 -1.94 9.62
C ASN A 185 21.90 -2.97 8.74
N CYS A 186 22.46 -4.17 8.57
CA CYS A 186 21.97 -5.18 7.63
C CYS A 186 21.63 -6.51 8.32
N ARG A 187 21.07 -6.44 9.53
CA ARG A 187 20.85 -7.63 10.38
C ARG A 187 19.94 -8.66 9.74
N ARG A 188 18.89 -8.24 9.06
CA ARG A 188 17.95 -9.16 8.42
C ARG A 188 18.57 -9.75 7.16
N THR A 189 19.08 -8.90 6.27
CA THR A 189 19.70 -9.35 5.01
C THR A 189 20.86 -10.30 5.25
N CYS A 190 21.69 -10.03 6.28
CA CYS A 190 22.84 -10.87 6.61
C CYS A 190 22.55 -11.97 7.64
N ASN A 191 21.27 -12.25 7.96
CA ASN A 191 20.86 -13.24 8.95
C ASN A 191 21.55 -13.08 10.33
N ARG A 192 21.82 -11.84 10.74
CA ARG A 192 22.43 -11.45 12.03
C ARG A 192 21.39 -11.05 13.07
N CYS A 193 20.13 -11.43 12.90
CA CYS A 193 19.10 -11.25 13.90
C CYS A 193 19.48 -12.08 15.15
N SER A 194 20.08 -11.44 16.16
CA SER A 194 20.30 -12.08 17.46
C SER A 194 18.94 -12.32 18.12
N VAL A 195 18.50 -13.58 18.12
CA VAL A 195 17.16 -13.94 18.60
C VAL A 195 17.05 -13.69 20.10
N SER A 196 16.31 -12.66 20.46
CA SER A 196 15.40 -12.69 21.61
C SER A 196 14.05 -12.19 21.10
N THR A 197 13.41 -12.97 20.23
CA THR A 197 12.02 -12.70 19.85
C THR A 197 11.14 -12.93 21.07
N GLN A 198 10.47 -11.88 21.54
CA GLN A 198 9.19 -12.07 22.20
C GLN A 198 8.26 -12.85 21.25
N PRO A 199 7.39 -13.72 21.78
CA PRO A 199 6.54 -14.57 20.95
C PRO A 199 5.68 -13.73 19.99
N PRO A 200 5.36 -14.26 18.80
CA PRO A 200 4.50 -13.58 17.83
C PRO A 200 3.21 -13.15 18.52
N CYS A 201 2.75 -11.92 18.22
CA CYS A 201 1.42 -11.48 18.58
C CYS A 201 0.44 -12.57 18.15
N ALA A 202 -0.20 -13.21 19.11
CA ALA A 202 -1.12 -14.30 18.87
C ALA A 202 -2.17 -13.82 17.86
N ALA A 203 -2.23 -14.52 16.72
CA ALA A 203 -3.37 -14.44 15.83
C ALA A 203 -4.62 -14.73 16.68
N GLY A 204 -5.43 -13.69 16.90
CA GLY A 204 -6.73 -13.82 17.52
C GLY A 204 -7.55 -14.81 16.69
N LYS A 205 -8.03 -15.86 17.35
CA LYS A 205 -9.06 -16.75 16.84
C LYS A 205 -10.35 -15.98 16.57
#